data_AF-A0A7S3XBF1-F1
#
_entry.id   AF-A0A7S3XBF1-F1
#
_cell.length_a   1.000
_cell.length_b   1.000
_cell.length_c   1.000
_cell.angle_alpha   90.00
_cell.angle_beta   90.00
_cell.angle_gamma   90.00
#
_symmetry.space_group_name_H-M   'P 1'
#
loop_
_entity.id
_entity.type
_entity.pdbx_description
1 polymer ?
#
loop_
_entity_poly.entity_id
_entity_poly.type
_entity_poly.pdbx_seq_one_letter_code
_entity_poly.pdbx_strand_id
1 'polypeptide(L)'
;SFRWMNCLLLREFPFPCVIRLWDTYIAEPLEAFSSFHVYVCAVFLIYWSPQLKQMDFQQLMLFMQKLPTGKWRAQEIETLLAEAFVLKSLFHSSPKHLAGR
;
A
#
# COMPACT_ATOMS: atom_id res chain seq x y z
N SER A 1 -4.26 7.08 -7.71
CA SER A 1 -2.97 7.13 -6.96
C SER A 1 -2.81 8.41 -6.15
N PHE A 2 -3.06 9.62 -6.68
CA PHE A 2 -2.87 10.89 -5.95
C PHE A 2 -3.53 10.93 -4.56
N ARG A 3 -4.77 10.42 -4.44
CA ARG A 3 -5.49 10.34 -3.16
C ARG A 3 -4.78 9.45 -2.12
N TRP A 4 -4.15 8.37 -2.54
CA TRP A 4 -3.48 7.42 -1.63
C TRP A 4 -2.27 8.07 -0.98
N MET A 5 -1.44 8.74 -1.79
CA MET A 5 -0.23 9.42 -1.32
C MET A 5 -0.55 10.64 -0.46
N ASN A 6 -1.52 11.47 -0.87
CA ASN A 6 -1.84 12.70 -0.13
C ASN A 6 -2.58 12.45 1.19
N CYS A 7 -3.39 11.39 1.24
CA CYS A 7 -4.19 11.07 2.42
C CYS A 7 -3.62 9.89 3.22
N LEU A 8 -2.42 9.39 2.88
CA LEU A 8 -1.80 8.24 3.55
C LEU A 8 -2.77 7.06 3.74
N LEU A 9 -3.52 6.75 2.67
CA LEU A 9 -4.57 5.72 2.63
C LEU A 9 -5.73 5.89 3.65
N LEU A 10 -5.83 7.00 4.39
CA LEU A 10 -6.92 7.31 5.33
C LEU A 10 -8.32 7.14 4.73
N ARG A 11 -8.47 7.42 3.43
CA ARG A 11 -9.75 7.33 2.71
C ARG A 11 -10.07 5.94 2.18
N GLU A 12 -9.13 5.01 2.25
CA GLU A 12 -9.27 3.67 1.69
C GLU A 12 -9.57 2.61 2.75
N PHE A 13 -9.49 2.92 4.05
CA PHE A 13 -9.67 1.95 5.13
C PHE A 13 -10.63 2.45 6.22
N PRO A 14 -11.26 1.55 6.99
CA PRO A 14 -11.93 1.92 8.23
C PRO A 14 -10.97 2.61 9.21
N PHE A 15 -11.48 3.55 10.02
CA PHE A 15 -10.64 4.34 10.93
C PHE A 15 -9.72 3.51 11.86
N PRO A 16 -10.17 2.40 12.49
CA PRO A 16 -9.28 1.56 13.31
C PRO A 16 -8.10 0.97 12.54
N CYS A 17 -8.31 0.60 11.27
CA CYS A 17 -7.25 0.11 10.40
C CYS A 17 -6.23 1.21 10.07
N VAL A 18 -6.69 2.45 9.91
CA VAL A 18 -5.80 3.59 9.65
C VAL A 18 -4.92 3.88 10.87
N ILE A 19 -5.48 3.84 12.08
CA ILE A 19 -4.69 3.98 13.32
C ILE A 19 -3.62 2.89 13.38
N ARG A 20 -3.99 1.62 13.15
CA ARG A 20 -3.03 0.51 13.15
C ARG A 20 -1.93 0.66 12.09
N LEU A 21 -2.25 1.22 10.93
CA LEU A 21 -1.28 1.52 9.87
C LEU A 21 -0.30 2.60 10.33
N TRP A 22 -0.84 3.68 10.92
CA TRP A 22 -0.07 4.83 11.37
C TRP A 22 0.82 4.52 12.58
N ASP A 23 0.42 3.59 13.46
CA ASP A 23 1.27 3.09 14.55
C ASP A 23 2.62 2.61 14.01
N THR A 24 2.61 1.88 12.89
CA THR A 24 3.83 1.40 12.24
C THR A 24 4.58 2.51 11.51
N TYR A 25 3.89 3.46 10.87
CA TYR A 25 4.55 4.59 10.21
C TYR A 25 5.27 5.50 11.20
N ILE A 26 4.73 5.68 12.40
CA ILE A 26 5.33 6.48 13.46
C ILE A 26 6.48 5.73 14.14
N ALA A 27 6.37 4.40 14.27
CA ALA A 27 7.42 3.56 14.88
C ALA A 27 8.64 3.34 13.97
N GLU A 28 8.46 3.38 12.65
CA GLU A 28 9.55 3.19 11.67
C GLU A 28 10.44 4.47 11.60
N PRO A 29 11.78 4.35 11.48
CA PRO A 29 12.69 5.50 11.44
C PRO A 29 12.38 6.49 10.29
N LEU A 30 12.92 7.71 10.39
CA LEU A 30 12.68 8.95 9.59
C LEU A 30 12.35 8.82 8.08
N GLU A 31 12.66 7.70 7.41
CA GLU A 31 12.34 7.38 6.00
C GLU A 31 10.97 6.69 5.80
N ALA A 32 10.21 6.43 6.87
CA ALA A 32 8.96 5.67 6.83
C ALA A 32 7.89 6.27 5.90
N PHE A 33 7.67 7.58 5.97
CA PHE A 33 6.54 8.20 5.27
C PHE A 33 6.77 8.34 3.77
N SER A 34 8.00 8.57 3.31
CA SER A 34 8.31 8.77 1.89
C SER A 34 8.65 7.47 1.16
N SER A 35 9.39 6.57 1.81
CA SER A 35 9.88 5.34 1.19
C SER A 35 8.95 4.16 1.49
N PHE A 36 8.63 3.91 2.77
CA PHE A 36 7.83 2.75 3.15
C PHE A 36 6.36 2.84 2.71
N HIS A 37 5.77 4.03 2.70
CA HIS A 37 4.40 4.23 2.21
C HIS A 37 4.22 3.83 0.73
N VAL A 38 5.23 4.02 -0.11
CA VAL A 38 5.19 3.61 -1.53
C VAL A 38 5.08 2.10 -1.63
N TYR A 39 5.83 1.35 -0.81
CA TYR A 39 5.74 -0.11 -0.78
C TYR A 39 4.38 -0.58 -0.24
N VAL A 40 3.81 0.09 0.77
CA VAL A 40 2.45 -0.22 1.24
C VAL A 40 1.42 -0.01 0.13
N CYS A 41 1.50 1.11 -0.60
CA CYS A 41 0.62 1.37 -1.74
C CYS A 41 0.79 0.33 -2.86
N ALA A 42 2.02 -0.11 -3.13
CA ALA A 42 2.31 -1.12 -4.15
C ALA A 42 1.72 -2.49 -3.76
N VAL A 43 1.95 -2.94 -2.52
CA VAL A 43 1.37 -4.19 -2.01
C VAL A 43 -0.16 -4.12 -2.02
N PHE A 44 -0.74 -3.00 -1.61
CA PHE A 44 -2.18 -2.81 -1.63
C PHE A 44 -2.75 -2.89 -3.05
N LEU A 45 -2.05 -2.35 -4.05
CA LEU A 45 -2.45 -2.50 -5.46
C LEU A 45 -2.30 -3.94 -5.96
N ILE A 46 -1.22 -4.63 -5.56
CA ILE A 46 -0.95 -6.03 -5.91
C ILE A 46 -2.04 -6.95 -5.33
N TYR A 47 -2.49 -6.70 -4.10
CA TYR A 47 -3.58 -7.43 -3.46
C TYR A 47 -4.85 -7.50 -4.33
N TRP A 48 -5.16 -6.40 -5.03
CA TRP A 48 -6.31 -6.31 -5.94
C TRP A 48 -5.97 -6.65 -7.40
N SER A 49 -4.71 -6.96 -7.72
CA SER A 49 -4.26 -7.21 -9.09
C SER A 49 -5.06 -8.30 -9.83
N PRO A 50 -5.42 -9.44 -9.20
CA PRO A 50 -6.21 -10.48 -9.88
C PRO A 50 -7.56 -9.96 -10.40
N GLN A 51 -8.25 -9.13 -9.62
CA GLN A 51 -9.53 -8.53 -9.98
C GLN A 51 -9.34 -7.40 -10.99
N LEU A 52 -8.36 -6.53 -10.76
CA LEU A 52 -8.07 -5.38 -11.63
C LEU A 52 -7.74 -5.80 -13.06
N LYS A 53 -7.02 -6.92 -13.25
CA LYS A 53 -6.65 -7.44 -14.57
C LYS A 53 -7.83 -7.96 -15.39
N GLN A 54 -8.99 -8.19 -14.76
CA GLN A 54 -10.21 -8.67 -15.41
C GLN A 54 -11.19 -7.54 -15.73
N MET A 55 -10.89 -6.30 -15.32
CA MET A 55 -11.76 -5.14 -15.48
C MET A 55 -11.40 -4.34 -16.72
N ASP A 56 -12.41 -3.78 -17.38
CA ASP A 56 -12.21 -2.71 -18.36
C ASP A 56 -11.82 -1.39 -17.67
N PHE A 57 -11.51 -0.37 -18.46
CA PHE A 57 -11.08 0.93 -17.92
C PHE A 57 -12.13 1.58 -16.99
N GLN A 58 -13.41 1.54 -17.35
CA GLN A 58 -14.46 2.19 -16.57
C GLN A 58 -14.67 1.47 -15.24
N GLN A 59 -14.72 0.15 -15.26
CA GLN A 59 -14.81 -0.70 -14.08
C GLN A 59 -13.62 -0.50 -13.15
N LEU A 60 -12.40 -0.48 -13.71
CA LEU A 60 -11.16 -0.25 -12.96
C LEU A 60 -11.20 1.11 -12.26
N MET A 61 -11.58 2.18 -12.96
CA MET A 61 -11.64 3.52 -12.40
C MET A 61 -12.65 3.61 -11.24
N LEU A 62 -13.84 3.02 -11.38
CA LEU A 62 -14.85 2.96 -10.32
C LEU A 62 -14.37 2.14 -9.12
N PHE A 63 -13.74 0.99 -9.38
CA PHE A 63 -13.21 0.12 -8.34
C PHE A 63 -12.11 0.80 -7.52
N MET A 64 -11.16 1.46 -8.20
CA MET A 64 -10.07 2.20 -7.56
C MET A 64 -10.56 3.39 -6.73
N GLN A 65 -11.75 3.93 -7.01
CA GLN A 65 -12.35 4.99 -6.20
C GLN A 65 -12.96 4.46 -4.90
N LYS A 66 -13.35 3.18 -4.83
CA LYS A 66 -14.02 2.57 -3.68
C LYS A 66 -13.64 1.10 -3.52
N LEU A 67 -12.45 0.87 -2.99
CA LEU A 67 -11.97 -0.48 -2.69
C LEU A 67 -12.79 -1.12 -1.56
N PRO A 68 -13.08 -2.44 -1.63
CA PRO A 68 -13.96 -3.10 -0.67
C PRO A 68 -13.20 -3.51 0.61
N THR A 69 -12.69 -2.51 1.34
CA THR A 69 -11.94 -2.65 2.59
C THR A 69 -12.82 -2.54 3.84
N GLY A 70 -14.14 -2.34 3.69
CA GLY A 70 -15.04 -2.05 4.81
C GLY A 70 -15.12 -3.14 5.88
N LYS A 71 -14.66 -4.37 5.59
CA LYS A 71 -14.58 -5.49 6.54
C LYS A 71 -13.16 -5.77 7.04
N TRP A 72 -12.17 -5.00 6.61
CA TRP A 72 -10.80 -5.16 7.08
C TRP A 72 -10.71 -4.79 8.56
N ARG A 73 -9.81 -5.47 9.25
CA ARG A 73 -9.49 -5.29 10.66
C ARG A 73 -7.98 -5.10 10.78
N ALA A 74 -7.49 -5.05 12.02
CA ALA A 74 -6.06 -4.87 12.29
C ALA A 74 -5.20 -5.98 11.65
N GLN A 75 -5.69 -7.22 11.61
CA GLN A 75 -4.94 -8.35 11.07
C GLN A 75 -4.60 -8.18 9.58
N GLU A 76 -5.55 -7.71 8.76
CA GLU A 76 -5.30 -7.46 7.33
C GLU A 76 -4.27 -6.34 7.12
N ILE A 77 -4.28 -5.33 8.00
CA ILE A 77 -3.26 -4.26 7.98
C ILE A 77 -1.88 -4.78 8.38
N GLU A 78 -1.81 -5.70 9.34
CA GLU A 78 -0.55 -6.35 9.73
C GLU A 78 0.05 -7.18 8.60
N THR A 79 -0.78 -7.94 7.90
CA THR A 79 -0.35 -8.68 6.70
C THR A 79 0.15 -7.72 5.61
N LEU A 80 -0.59 -6.65 5.34
CA LEU A 80 -0.22 -5.62 4.36
C LEU A 80 1.15 -4.98 4.70
N LEU A 81 1.35 -4.62 5.97
CA LEU A 81 2.60 -4.03 6.46
C LEU A 81 3.77 -5.02 6.38
N ALA A 82 3.56 -6.28 6.73
CA ALA A 82 4.58 -7.32 6.66
C ALA A 82 5.04 -7.55 5.22
N GLU A 83 4.11 -7.68 4.28
CA GLU A 83 4.41 -7.80 2.85
C GLU A 83 5.14 -6.57 2.32
N ALA A 84 4.72 -5.37 2.71
CA ALA A 84 5.38 -4.13 2.33
C ALA A 84 6.81 -4.05 2.88
N PHE A 85 7.06 -4.56 4.08
CA PHE A 85 8.38 -4.59 4.69
C PHE A 85 9.33 -5.56 3.96
N VAL A 86 8.82 -6.74 3.58
CA VAL A 86 9.56 -7.69 2.74
C VAL A 86 9.89 -7.04 1.39
N LEU A 87 8.91 -6.41 0.75
CA LEU A 87 9.10 -5.74 -0.54
C LEU A 87 10.13 -4.60 -0.43
N LYS A 88 10.04 -3.76 0.60
CA LYS A 88 11.03 -2.72 0.89
C LYS A 88 12.42 -3.33 1.04
N SER A 89 12.58 -4.37 1.85
CA SER A 89 13.87 -5.01 2.12
C SER A 89 14.51 -5.59 0.86
N LEU A 90 13.72 -6.18 -0.04
CA LEU A 90 14.20 -6.75 -1.30
C LEU A 90 14.65 -5.66 -2.30
N PHE A 91 13.90 -4.56 -2.40
CA PHE A 91 14.10 -3.57 -3.47
C PHE A 91 14.90 -2.33 -3.03
N HIS A 92 14.86 -1.95 -1.75
CA HIS A 92 15.56 -0.78 -1.23
C HIS A 92 17.08 -0.99 -1.12
N SER A 93 17.53 -2.23 -0.91
CA SER A 93 18.95 -2.61 -0.90
C SER A 93 19.43 -3.30 -2.18
N SER A 94 18.61 -3.33 -3.24
CA SER A 94 18.99 -3.99 -4.51
C SER A 94 19.86 -3.07 -5.38
N PRO A 95 21.16 -3.36 -5.60
CA PRO A 95 22.08 -2.50 -6.35
C PRO A 95 21.88 -2.53 -7.88
N LYS A 96 20.84 -3.20 -8.39
CA LYS A 96 20.78 -3.62 -9.80
C LYS A 96 19.90 -2.79 -10.73
N HIS A 97 19.10 -1.84 -10.25
CA HIS A 97 18.35 -0.93 -11.14
C HIS A 97 19.14 0.33 -11.56
N LEU A 98 20.32 0.58 -10.95
CA LEU A 98 21.23 1.67 -11.34
C LEU A 98 22.40 1.21 -12.22
N ALA A 99 22.52 -0.10 -12.48
CA ALA A 99 23.45 -0.61 -13.48
C ALA A 99 22.81 -0.53 -14.87
N GLY A 100 22.55 0.69 -15.32
CA GLY A 100 22.50 0.98 -16.74
C GLY A 100 23.91 0.87 -17.30
N ARG A 101 24.21 -0.26 -17.92
CA ARG A 101 25.13 -0.38 -19.06
C ARG A 101 24.65 -1.51 -19.95
#